data_AF-A0A481DQ69-F1
#
_entry.id   AF-A0A481DQ69-F1
#
_cell.length_a   1.000
_cell.length_b   1.000
_cell.length_c   1.000
_cell.angle_alpha   90.00
_cell.angle_beta   90.00
_cell.angle_gamma   90.00
#
_symmetry.space_group_name_H-M   'P 1'
#
loop_
_entity.id
_entity.type
_entity.pdbx_description
1 polymer ?
#
loop_
_entity_poly.entity_id
_entity_poly.type
_entity_poly.pdbx_seq_one_letter_code
_entity_poly.pdbx_strand_id
1 'polypeptide(L)'
;MACKKGCSKWSLVTGACVALGFAVIMVLCFTLQKRTQPGCVQAAACRSDADMMDYLLSVGQLSQRDGLLVTWYHAANSQKEMQAALSSDIMVLEADVTVEGLNTANETGVPIMAHPPAIYSDNTLQQWLETVLASSQKGIKLDFKSIKAVGPALDLLRRLTEEGRVRRPVWINADILRGPNMPISIEVNATQFLNLVQEKYPETTLSPGWTTLYLPQLPNGTYSRAMVEKMQELVGPVPQRVTFPVRAVMVRAAWPHFSWLLGQSER
;
A
#
# COMPACT_ATOMS: atom_id res chain seq x y z
N MET A 1 75.40 -28.39 10.05
CA MET A 1 73.98 -28.72 10.30
C MET A 1 73.23 -27.40 10.52
N ALA A 2 72.80 -26.70 9.47
CA ALA A 2 71.58 -26.88 8.67
C ALA A 2 70.33 -26.18 9.26
N CYS A 3 70.02 -25.03 8.63
CA CYS A 3 68.73 -24.35 8.38
C CYS A 3 67.62 -24.26 9.44
N LYS A 4 67.32 -23.03 9.88
CA LYS A 4 66.00 -22.60 10.37
C LYS A 4 65.71 -21.13 10.01
N LYS A 5 65.18 -20.86 8.82
CA LYS A 5 64.38 -19.64 8.50
C LYS A 5 63.52 -19.93 7.27
N GLY A 6 62.24 -20.30 7.45
CA GLY A 6 61.38 -20.58 6.31
C GLY A 6 59.90 -20.89 6.56
N CYS A 7 59.34 -20.64 7.75
CA CYS A 7 57.99 -21.15 8.09
C CYS A 7 56.92 -20.09 8.41
N SER A 8 57.20 -18.80 8.19
CA SER A 8 56.24 -17.71 8.55
C SER A 8 55.59 -17.01 7.34
N LYS A 9 56.23 -17.01 6.17
CA LYS A 9 55.67 -16.33 4.97
C LYS A 9 54.54 -17.13 4.32
N TRP A 10 54.62 -18.46 4.35
CA TRP A 10 53.62 -19.32 3.70
C TRP A 10 52.28 -19.33 4.42
N SER A 11 52.26 -19.25 5.75
CA SER A 11 51.05 -19.23 6.58
C SER A 11 50.26 -17.92 6.49
N LEU A 12 50.97 -16.78 6.38
CA LEU A 12 50.33 -15.47 6.14
C LEU A 12 49.73 -15.35 4.73
N VAL A 13 50.44 -15.87 3.72
CA VAL A 13 49.95 -15.87 2.34
C VAL A 13 48.74 -16.79 2.17
N THR A 14 48.73 -17.97 2.80
CA THR A 14 47.56 -18.86 2.78
C THR A 14 46.37 -18.25 3.53
N GLY A 15 46.58 -17.64 4.70
CA GLY A 15 45.51 -16.97 5.44
C GLY A 15 44.89 -15.80 4.68
N ALA A 16 45.72 -14.98 4.03
CA ALA A 16 45.25 -13.87 3.21
C ALA A 16 44.47 -14.34 1.96
N CYS A 17 44.93 -15.39 1.28
CA CYS A 17 44.23 -15.95 0.12
C CYS A 17 42.87 -16.57 0.50
N VAL A 18 42.78 -17.24 1.64
CA VAL A 18 41.51 -17.81 2.15
C VAL A 18 40.54 -16.69 2.53
N ALA A 19 41.00 -15.66 3.24
CA ALA A 19 40.15 -14.51 3.61
C ALA A 19 39.64 -13.73 2.39
N LEU A 20 40.49 -13.51 1.37
CA LEU A 20 40.08 -12.88 0.11
C LEU A 20 39.06 -13.75 -0.64
N GLY A 21 39.27 -15.07 -0.68
CA GLY A 21 38.33 -16.02 -1.27
C GLY A 21 36.95 -15.95 -0.62
N PHE A 22 36.89 -15.95 0.72
CA PHE A 22 35.64 -15.81 1.46
C PHE A 22 34.96 -14.46 1.24
N ALA A 23 35.72 -13.35 1.19
CA ALA A 23 35.18 -12.03 0.92
C ALA A 23 34.60 -11.93 -0.50
N VAL A 24 35.29 -12.48 -1.49
CA VAL A 24 34.83 -12.51 -2.89
C VAL A 24 33.59 -13.40 -3.04
N ILE A 25 33.57 -14.57 -2.39
CA ILE A 25 32.39 -15.44 -2.36
C ILE A 25 31.21 -14.75 -1.66
N MET A 26 31.42 -14.07 -0.53
CA MET A 26 30.35 -13.32 0.11
C MET A 26 29.85 -12.18 -0.78
N VAL A 27 30.73 -11.40 -1.42
CA VAL A 27 30.32 -10.33 -2.34
C VAL A 27 29.59 -10.92 -3.56
N LEU A 28 30.03 -12.06 -4.10
CA LEU A 28 29.34 -12.78 -5.17
C LEU A 28 27.98 -13.31 -4.70
N CYS A 29 27.89 -13.91 -3.53
CA CYS A 29 26.62 -14.36 -2.93
C CYS A 29 25.69 -13.18 -2.67
N PHE A 30 26.16 -12.07 -2.10
CA PHE A 30 25.36 -10.86 -1.89
C PHE A 30 24.94 -10.19 -3.20
N THR A 31 25.78 -10.21 -4.24
CA THR A 31 25.43 -9.65 -5.57
C THR A 31 24.51 -10.58 -6.35
N LEU A 32 24.65 -11.90 -6.23
CA LEU A 32 23.74 -12.91 -6.81
C LEU A 32 22.40 -12.96 -6.07
N GLN A 33 22.41 -12.80 -4.75
CA GLN A 33 21.21 -12.71 -3.90
C GLN A 33 20.49 -11.36 -4.09
N LYS A 34 21.22 -10.27 -4.35
CA LYS A 34 20.62 -9.01 -4.86
C LYS A 34 20.04 -9.16 -6.27
N ARG A 35 20.42 -10.17 -7.06
CA ARG A 35 20.02 -10.33 -8.47
C ARG A 35 18.76 -11.16 -8.68
N THR A 36 18.13 -11.69 -7.64
CA THR A 36 16.95 -12.54 -7.80
C THR A 36 15.88 -12.31 -6.72
N GLN A 37 15.43 -11.06 -6.58
CA GLN A 37 13.98 -10.93 -6.46
C GLN A 37 13.45 -11.12 -7.88
N PRO A 38 12.65 -12.17 -8.16
CA PRO A 38 11.93 -12.22 -9.42
C PRO A 38 10.99 -11.01 -9.41
N GLY A 39 11.44 -9.89 -10.00
CA GLY A 39 10.56 -8.78 -10.29
C GLY A 39 9.39 -9.35 -11.10
N CYS A 40 8.20 -8.79 -10.90
CA CYS A 40 7.00 -9.25 -11.59
C CYS A 40 7.32 -9.46 -13.10
N VAL A 41 7.27 -10.73 -13.53
CA VAL A 41 7.77 -11.17 -14.85
C VAL A 41 6.67 -11.04 -15.92
N GLN A 42 5.41 -11.06 -15.48
CA GLN A 42 4.27 -11.10 -16.36
C GLN A 42 3.68 -9.71 -16.55
N ALA A 43 4.02 -9.05 -17.66
CA ALA A 43 3.64 -7.66 -17.95
C ALA A 43 2.16 -7.32 -17.69
N ALA A 44 1.24 -8.27 -17.86
CA ALA A 44 -0.18 -8.09 -17.57
C ALA A 44 -0.49 -7.85 -16.07
N ALA A 45 0.27 -8.49 -15.17
CA ALA A 45 0.13 -8.39 -13.72
C ALA A 45 0.94 -7.23 -13.11
N CYS A 46 1.93 -6.71 -13.83
CA CYS A 46 2.87 -5.70 -13.32
C CYS A 46 2.46 -4.26 -13.67
N ARG A 47 1.18 -3.94 -13.48
CA ARG A 47 0.58 -2.62 -13.78
C ARG A 47 -0.19 -2.10 -12.58
N SER A 48 -0.43 -0.80 -12.52
CA SER A 48 -1.13 -0.14 -11.41
C SER A 48 -2.61 -0.54 -11.31
N ASP A 49 -3.23 -0.88 -12.42
CA ASP A 49 -4.62 -1.33 -12.54
C ASP A 49 -4.79 -2.86 -12.47
N ALA A 50 -3.70 -3.62 -12.37
CA ALA A 50 -3.78 -5.07 -12.29
C ALA A 50 -4.51 -5.52 -11.02
N ASP A 51 -5.14 -6.69 -11.07
CA ASP A 51 -5.78 -7.29 -9.91
C ASP A 51 -4.73 -7.62 -8.85
N MET A 52 -4.99 -7.24 -7.60
CA MET A 52 -4.03 -7.40 -6.50
C MET A 52 -3.73 -8.87 -6.19
N MET A 53 -4.71 -9.75 -6.28
CA MET A 53 -4.50 -11.18 -6.03
C MET A 53 -3.73 -11.81 -7.18
N ASP A 54 -4.06 -11.46 -8.42
CA ASP A 54 -3.35 -11.96 -9.60
C ASP A 54 -1.88 -11.51 -9.59
N TYR A 55 -1.62 -10.26 -9.17
CA TYR A 55 -0.26 -9.79 -8.93
C TYR A 55 0.45 -10.59 -7.85
N LEU A 56 -0.14 -10.73 -6.66
CA LEU A 56 0.47 -11.44 -5.54
C LEU A 56 0.72 -12.93 -5.87
N LEU A 57 -0.15 -13.56 -6.66
CA LEU A 57 0.08 -14.89 -7.24
C LEU A 57 1.28 -14.89 -8.18
N SER A 58 1.35 -13.92 -9.10
CA SER A 58 2.43 -13.84 -10.11
C SER A 58 3.81 -13.67 -9.49
N VAL A 59 3.90 -13.04 -8.31
CA VAL A 59 5.16 -12.84 -7.55
C VAL A 59 5.39 -13.90 -6.47
N GLY A 60 4.56 -14.96 -6.44
CA GLY A 60 4.72 -16.09 -5.52
C GLY A 60 4.42 -15.77 -4.05
N GLN A 61 3.70 -14.68 -3.77
CA GLN A 61 3.26 -14.30 -2.42
C GLN A 61 1.99 -15.05 -2.00
N LEU A 62 1.15 -15.42 -2.97
CA LEU A 62 -0.04 -16.26 -2.75
C LEU A 62 0.14 -17.65 -3.35
N SER A 63 -0.44 -18.67 -2.71
CA SER A 63 -0.49 -20.04 -3.22
C SER A 63 -1.72 -20.31 -4.09
N GLN A 64 -2.80 -19.55 -3.90
CA GLN A 64 -4.06 -19.67 -4.63
C GLN A 64 -4.80 -18.32 -4.62
N ARG A 65 -5.77 -18.17 -5.53
CA ARG A 65 -6.56 -16.93 -5.65
C ARG A 65 -7.62 -16.85 -4.55
N ASP A 66 -7.19 -16.50 -3.35
CA ASP A 66 -8.05 -16.35 -2.17
C ASP A 66 -7.67 -15.08 -1.40
N GLY A 67 -8.60 -14.13 -1.34
CA GLY A 67 -8.41 -12.86 -0.65
C GLY A 67 -8.20 -13.00 0.87
N LEU A 68 -8.63 -14.10 1.48
CA LEU A 68 -8.43 -14.38 2.91
C LEU A 68 -6.96 -14.65 3.25
N LEU A 69 -6.14 -15.01 2.25
CA LEU A 69 -4.71 -15.24 2.42
C LEU A 69 -3.87 -13.96 2.31
N VAL A 70 -4.46 -12.86 1.85
CA VAL A 70 -3.75 -11.58 1.71
C VAL A 70 -3.54 -10.95 3.08
N THR A 71 -2.28 -10.76 3.45
CA THR A 71 -1.90 -10.09 4.71
C THR A 71 -1.56 -8.62 4.48
N TRP A 72 -1.98 -7.78 5.43
CA TRP A 72 -1.91 -6.32 5.32
C TRP A 72 -1.13 -5.75 6.49
N TYR A 73 -0.21 -4.82 6.22
CA TYR A 73 0.30 -3.91 7.23
C TYR A 73 -0.56 -2.66 7.22
N HIS A 74 -1.25 -2.40 8.32
CA HIS A 74 -2.14 -1.26 8.47
C HIS A 74 -1.38 -0.05 9.01
N ALA A 75 -1.68 1.14 8.48
CA ALA A 75 -1.17 2.44 8.94
C ALA A 75 0.37 2.51 8.98
N ALA A 76 1.03 2.16 7.86
CA ALA A 76 2.48 2.28 7.69
C ALA A 76 2.95 3.75 7.54
N ASN A 77 2.57 4.60 8.51
CA ASN A 77 2.52 6.06 8.34
C ASN A 77 3.82 6.79 8.69
N SER A 78 4.78 6.13 9.31
CA SER A 78 6.09 6.73 9.62
C SER A 78 7.20 5.99 8.90
N GLN A 79 8.42 6.56 8.87
CA GLN A 79 9.57 5.81 8.36
C GLN A 79 9.77 4.50 9.14
N LYS A 80 9.60 4.53 10.46
CA LYS A 80 9.71 3.34 11.30
C LYS A 80 8.69 2.26 10.94
N GLU A 81 7.41 2.62 10.84
CA GLU A 81 6.33 1.68 10.52
C GLU A 81 6.48 1.14 9.09
N MET A 82 6.85 2.00 8.14
CA MET A 82 7.17 1.57 6.77
C MET A 82 8.31 0.55 6.76
N GLN A 83 9.41 0.78 7.48
CA GLN A 83 10.53 -0.16 7.53
C GLN A 83 10.17 -1.49 8.21
N ALA A 84 9.34 -1.46 9.26
CA ALA A 84 8.81 -2.66 9.89
C ALA A 84 7.96 -3.47 8.91
N ALA A 85 7.07 -2.81 8.16
CA ALA A 85 6.25 -3.45 7.13
C ALA A 85 7.11 -4.08 6.01
N LEU A 86 8.12 -3.36 5.53
CA LEU A 86 9.05 -3.82 4.50
C LEU A 86 9.88 -5.04 4.95
N SER A 87 10.23 -5.10 6.24
CA SER A 87 11.04 -6.17 6.82
C SER A 87 10.24 -7.43 7.20
N SER A 88 8.91 -7.35 7.21
CA SER A 88 8.02 -8.47 7.54
C SER A 88 7.61 -9.29 6.32
N ASP A 89 6.85 -10.36 6.53
CA ASP A 89 6.25 -11.23 5.49
C ASP A 89 4.88 -10.74 4.99
N ILE A 90 4.41 -9.56 5.44
CA ILE A 90 3.16 -8.97 4.95
C ILE A 90 3.17 -8.76 3.43
N MET A 91 2.02 -8.88 2.78
CA MET A 91 1.94 -8.82 1.32
C MET A 91 1.62 -7.42 0.80
N VAL A 92 0.86 -6.63 1.55
CA VAL A 92 0.36 -5.32 1.11
C VAL A 92 0.56 -4.28 2.22
N LEU A 93 1.08 -3.11 1.86
CA LEU A 93 1.15 -1.97 2.77
C LEU A 93 -0.05 -1.07 2.53
N GLU A 94 -0.74 -0.72 3.61
CA GLU A 94 -1.69 0.36 3.66
C GLU A 94 -1.07 1.53 4.44
N ALA A 95 -1.25 2.75 3.94
CA ALA A 95 -0.83 3.95 4.62
C ALA A 95 -1.78 5.12 4.35
N ASP A 96 -1.97 5.94 5.38
CA ASP A 96 -2.88 7.08 5.40
C ASP A 96 -2.20 8.32 4.83
N VAL A 97 -2.88 9.03 3.94
CA VAL A 97 -2.34 10.20 3.23
C VAL A 97 -3.14 11.46 3.55
N THR A 98 -2.45 12.51 3.98
CA THR A 98 -2.98 13.86 4.17
C THR A 98 -1.97 14.91 3.68
N VAL A 99 -2.27 16.20 3.82
CA VAL A 99 -1.29 17.27 3.57
C VAL A 99 -0.64 17.71 4.89
N GLU A 100 0.63 18.07 4.82
CA GLU A 100 1.37 18.55 5.97
C GLU A 100 0.75 19.82 6.56
N GLY A 101 0.61 19.87 7.88
CA GLY A 101 0.02 21.00 8.59
C GLY A 101 -1.46 21.23 8.29
N LEU A 102 -2.20 20.22 7.83
CA LEU A 102 -3.63 20.32 7.46
C LEU A 102 -4.43 21.19 8.46
N ASN A 103 -5.16 22.17 7.93
CA ASN A 103 -6.00 23.12 8.65
C ASN A 103 -5.26 24.00 9.68
N THR A 104 -3.97 24.26 9.48
CA THR A 104 -3.18 25.20 10.29
C THR A 104 -2.58 26.32 9.44
N ALA A 105 -2.01 27.34 10.09
CA ALA A 105 -1.26 28.39 9.39
C ALA A 105 0.00 27.86 8.68
N ASN A 106 0.48 26.67 9.07
CA ASN A 106 1.64 26.00 8.49
C ASN A 106 1.24 24.92 7.46
N GLU A 107 -0.02 24.90 6.99
CA GLU A 107 -0.46 23.95 5.97
C GLU A 107 0.39 24.12 4.71
N THR A 108 0.96 23.03 4.22
CA THR A 108 1.64 22.97 2.93
C THR A 108 0.81 22.15 1.94
N GLY A 109 1.18 22.19 0.65
CA GLY A 109 0.58 21.31 -0.36
C GLY A 109 1.21 19.92 -0.44
N VAL A 110 2.16 19.59 0.45
CA VAL A 110 2.95 18.36 0.37
C VAL A 110 2.18 17.20 0.99
N PRO A 111 1.90 16.11 0.23
CA PRO A 111 1.30 14.92 0.80
C PRO A 111 2.27 14.19 1.73
N ILE A 112 1.79 13.83 2.91
CA ILE A 112 2.53 13.12 3.95
C ILE A 112 1.75 11.89 4.40
N MET A 113 2.49 10.95 4.99
CA MET A 113 1.94 9.75 5.58
C MET A 113 1.44 10.04 7.00
N ALA A 114 0.14 10.27 7.19
CA ALA A 114 -0.43 10.54 8.51
C ALA A 114 -1.93 10.27 8.57
N HIS A 115 -2.36 9.73 9.71
CA HIS A 115 -3.76 9.58 10.09
C HIS A 115 -4.13 10.64 11.15
N PRO A 116 -5.31 11.29 11.07
CA PRO A 116 -5.79 12.17 12.13
C PRO A 116 -5.74 11.51 13.52
N PRO A 117 -5.35 12.24 14.58
CA PRO A 117 -5.15 13.69 14.62
C PRO A 117 -3.75 14.15 14.15
N ALA A 118 -2.87 13.24 13.71
CA ALA A 118 -1.57 13.64 13.21
C ALA A 118 -1.70 14.42 11.89
N ILE A 119 -1.07 15.59 11.85
CA ILE A 119 -0.98 16.47 10.67
C ILE A 119 0.47 16.71 10.23
N TYR A 120 1.42 16.03 10.88
CA TYR A 120 2.84 16.04 10.55
C TYR A 120 3.35 14.59 10.57
N SER A 121 4.36 14.30 9.76
CA SER A 121 4.99 12.99 9.69
C SER A 121 6.48 13.14 9.39
N ASP A 122 7.27 12.15 9.81
CA ASP A 122 8.67 12.03 9.39
C ASP A 122 8.80 11.47 7.96
N ASN A 123 7.69 11.16 7.29
CA ASN A 123 7.67 10.52 5.98
C ASN A 123 6.69 11.21 5.04
N THR A 124 7.23 11.86 4.00
CA THR A 124 6.42 12.35 2.87
C THR A 124 5.92 11.18 2.02
N LEU A 125 4.81 11.37 1.29
CA LEU A 125 4.33 10.35 0.34
C LEU A 125 5.40 9.99 -0.69
N GLN A 126 6.19 10.97 -1.15
CA GLN A 126 7.27 10.72 -2.10
C GLN A 126 8.35 9.81 -1.50
N GLN A 127 8.87 10.14 -0.32
CA GLN A 127 9.88 9.30 0.34
C GLN A 127 9.36 7.88 0.59
N TRP A 128 8.09 7.78 1.02
CA TRP A 128 7.45 6.50 1.25
C TRP A 128 7.34 5.67 -0.03
N LEU A 129 6.79 6.22 -1.11
CA LEU A 129 6.65 5.52 -2.39
C LEU A 129 8.00 5.13 -2.96
N GLU A 130 8.98 6.04 -2.97
CA GLU A 130 10.31 5.76 -3.49
C GLU A 130 10.98 4.61 -2.73
N THR A 131 10.84 4.58 -1.40
CA THR A 131 11.39 3.51 -0.57
C THR A 131 10.67 2.19 -0.80
N VAL A 132 9.33 2.16 -0.75
CA VAL A 132 8.52 0.94 -0.92
C VAL A 132 8.72 0.34 -2.31
N LEU A 133 8.76 1.19 -3.34
CA LEU A 133 8.96 0.76 -4.73
C LEU A 133 10.37 0.20 -4.96
N ALA A 134 11.40 0.76 -4.31
CA ALA A 134 12.78 0.33 -4.46
C ALA A 134 13.14 -0.93 -3.66
N SER A 135 12.45 -1.20 -2.55
CA SER A 135 12.86 -2.21 -1.57
C SER A 135 11.99 -3.47 -1.52
N SER A 136 10.85 -3.51 -2.22
CA SER A 136 9.92 -4.64 -2.14
C SER A 136 9.14 -4.89 -3.43
N GLN A 137 8.39 -5.99 -3.47
CA GLN A 137 7.30 -6.27 -4.42
C GLN A 137 5.92 -6.28 -3.73
N LYS A 138 5.80 -5.60 -2.57
CA LYS A 138 4.55 -5.58 -1.80
C LYS A 138 3.51 -4.70 -2.51
N GLY A 139 2.24 -5.09 -2.45
CA GLY A 139 1.12 -4.28 -2.93
C GLY A 139 1.01 -2.97 -2.15
N ILE A 140 0.30 -1.99 -2.71
CA ILE A 140 0.13 -0.66 -2.10
C ILE A 140 -1.35 -0.32 -2.03
N LYS A 141 -1.77 0.21 -0.88
CA LYS A 141 -3.06 0.88 -0.69
C LYS A 141 -2.83 2.22 -0.02
N LEU A 142 -3.30 3.30 -0.65
CA LEU A 142 -3.21 4.65 -0.09
C LEU A 142 -4.58 5.12 0.38
N ASP A 143 -4.71 5.39 1.68
CA ASP A 143 -5.95 5.84 2.31
C ASP A 143 -5.96 7.35 2.53
N PHE A 144 -6.64 8.08 1.65
CA PHE A 144 -6.73 9.53 1.71
C PHE A 144 -7.65 10.01 2.82
N LYS A 145 -7.10 10.82 3.73
CA LYS A 145 -7.82 11.46 4.84
C LYS A 145 -8.23 12.89 4.56
N SER A 146 -7.78 13.45 3.44
CA SER A 146 -8.13 14.81 3.02
C SER A 146 -8.14 14.92 1.51
N ILE A 147 -9.18 15.56 0.97
CA ILE A 147 -9.30 15.85 -0.46
C ILE A 147 -8.12 16.68 -0.99
N LYS A 148 -7.53 17.52 -0.12
CA LYS A 148 -6.38 18.37 -0.46
C LYS A 148 -5.13 17.55 -0.85
N ALA A 149 -5.00 16.32 -0.35
CA ALA A 149 -3.87 15.45 -0.65
C ALA A 149 -4.04 14.64 -1.93
N VAL A 150 -5.28 14.44 -2.40
CA VAL A 150 -5.60 13.53 -3.51
C VAL A 150 -4.93 14.00 -4.80
N GLY A 151 -5.18 15.22 -5.25
CA GLY A 151 -4.61 15.75 -6.49
C GLY A 151 -3.08 15.63 -6.56
N PRO A 152 -2.33 16.23 -5.61
CA PRO A 152 -0.87 16.17 -5.61
C PRO A 152 -0.31 14.74 -5.48
N ALA A 153 -0.96 13.85 -4.72
CA ALA A 153 -0.56 12.46 -4.61
C ALA A 153 -0.75 11.67 -5.91
N LEU A 154 -1.87 11.88 -6.60
CA LEU A 154 -2.14 11.23 -7.87
C LEU A 154 -1.20 11.74 -8.98
N ASP A 155 -0.86 13.04 -8.99
CA ASP A 155 0.14 13.58 -9.92
C ASP A 155 1.52 12.95 -9.70
N LEU A 156 1.92 12.74 -8.43
CA LEU A 156 3.13 12.01 -8.08
C LEU A 156 3.09 10.54 -8.53
N LEU A 157 1.99 9.82 -8.26
CA LEU A 157 1.81 8.44 -8.69
C LEU A 157 1.86 8.29 -10.21
N ARG A 158 1.16 9.17 -10.96
CA ARG A 158 1.18 9.19 -12.42
C ARG A 158 2.61 9.32 -12.93
N ARG A 159 3.34 10.32 -12.44
CA ARG A 159 4.75 10.53 -12.81
C ARG A 159 5.61 9.29 -12.54
N LEU A 160 5.54 8.70 -11.34
CA LEU A 160 6.30 7.49 -11.00
C LEU A 160 5.89 6.27 -11.86
N THR A 161 4.64 6.22 -12.32
CA THR A 161 4.14 5.17 -13.21
C THR A 161 4.67 5.35 -14.63
N GLU A 162 4.63 6.57 -15.17
CA GLU A 162 5.20 6.94 -16.48
C GLU A 162 6.72 6.74 -16.52
N GLU A 163 7.42 6.97 -15.39
CA GLU A 163 8.84 6.64 -15.21
C GLU A 163 9.11 5.12 -15.12
N GLY A 164 8.09 4.26 -15.16
CA GLY A 164 8.22 2.80 -15.07
C GLY A 164 8.59 2.28 -13.67
N ARG A 165 8.43 3.11 -12.63
CA ARG A 165 8.75 2.76 -11.23
C ARG A 165 7.60 2.03 -10.56
N VAL A 166 6.36 2.43 -10.82
CA VAL A 166 5.16 1.71 -10.34
C VAL A 166 4.86 0.56 -11.31
N ARG A 167 5.23 -0.66 -10.93
CA ARG A 167 5.00 -1.90 -11.70
C ARG A 167 4.26 -2.96 -10.88
N ARG A 168 3.24 -2.50 -10.14
CA ARG A 168 2.40 -3.30 -9.25
C ARG A 168 1.07 -2.59 -8.99
N PRO A 169 0.03 -3.31 -8.55
CA PRO A 169 -1.26 -2.72 -8.18
C PRO A 169 -1.12 -1.67 -7.08
N VAL A 170 -1.80 -0.54 -7.28
CA VAL A 170 -1.98 0.51 -6.28
C VAL A 170 -3.47 0.69 -6.08
N TRP A 171 -3.95 0.55 -4.85
CA TRP A 171 -5.34 0.83 -4.49
C TRP A 171 -5.47 2.26 -3.97
N ILE A 172 -6.48 2.98 -4.46
CA ILE A 172 -6.79 4.34 -4.05
C ILE A 172 -8.05 4.31 -3.18
N ASN A 173 -7.87 4.59 -1.90
CA ASN A 173 -8.89 4.48 -0.86
C ASN A 173 -9.23 5.86 -0.29
N ALA A 174 -10.50 6.03 0.06
CA ALA A 174 -10.94 7.12 0.93
C ALA A 174 -12.30 6.72 1.53
N ASP A 175 -12.55 7.14 2.76
CA ASP A 175 -13.91 7.11 3.31
C ASP A 175 -14.70 8.29 2.75
N ILE A 176 -15.55 8.03 1.75
CA ILE A 176 -16.25 9.08 0.98
C ILE A 176 -17.72 9.24 1.35
N LEU A 177 -18.23 8.37 2.21
CA LEU A 177 -19.59 8.43 2.74
C LEU A 177 -19.61 8.34 4.25
N ARG A 178 -20.62 8.94 4.86
CA ARG A 178 -20.90 8.74 6.28
C ARG A 178 -21.50 7.37 6.52
N GLY A 179 -20.89 6.60 7.41
CA GLY A 179 -21.31 5.26 7.76
C GLY A 179 -22.00 5.14 9.12
N PRO A 180 -22.20 3.91 9.61
CA PRO A 180 -22.87 3.64 10.86
C PRO A 180 -22.22 4.34 12.06
N ASN A 181 -23.09 4.80 12.96
CA ASN A 181 -22.77 5.40 14.26
C ASN A 181 -21.88 6.64 14.22
N MET A 182 -21.47 7.13 13.04
CA MET A 182 -20.62 8.31 12.93
C MET A 182 -21.47 9.56 13.19
N PRO A 183 -21.25 10.36 14.25
CA PRO A 183 -22.12 11.51 14.56
C PRO A 183 -21.84 12.77 13.74
N ILE A 184 -20.64 12.89 13.17
CA ILE A 184 -20.16 14.07 12.43
C ILE A 184 -19.78 13.70 11.00
N SER A 185 -19.86 14.67 10.08
CA SER A 185 -19.39 14.50 8.70
C SER A 185 -17.91 14.83 8.62
N ILE A 186 -17.10 13.80 8.37
CA ILE A 186 -15.63 13.86 8.25
C ILE A 186 -15.13 13.11 7.01
N GLU A 187 -16.06 12.61 6.19
CA GLU A 187 -15.78 11.95 4.92
C GLU A 187 -15.08 12.87 3.93
N VAL A 188 -14.21 12.28 3.11
CA VAL A 188 -13.64 12.94 1.94
C VAL A 188 -14.75 13.22 0.93
N ASN A 189 -14.74 14.39 0.28
CA ASN A 189 -15.76 14.73 -0.70
C ASN A 189 -15.79 13.72 -1.87
N ALA A 190 -16.86 12.92 -1.95
CA ALA A 190 -16.99 11.83 -2.90
C ALA A 190 -16.82 12.26 -4.37
N THR A 191 -17.55 13.30 -4.79
CA THR A 191 -17.52 13.78 -6.18
C THR A 191 -16.13 14.28 -6.56
N GLN A 192 -15.48 15.08 -5.71
CA GLN A 192 -14.13 15.57 -5.99
C GLN A 192 -13.11 14.42 -6.01
N PHE A 193 -13.20 13.48 -5.08
CA PHE A 193 -12.31 12.33 -5.02
C PHE A 193 -12.40 11.49 -6.30
N LEU A 194 -13.61 11.08 -6.70
CA LEU A 194 -13.80 10.28 -7.90
C LEU A 194 -13.37 11.03 -9.17
N ASN A 195 -13.70 12.32 -9.30
CA ASN A 195 -13.28 13.13 -10.44
C ASN A 195 -11.75 13.24 -10.54
N LEU A 196 -11.06 13.46 -9.42
CA LEU A 196 -9.59 13.54 -9.41
C LEU A 196 -8.96 12.21 -9.79
N VAL A 197 -9.52 11.07 -9.35
CA VAL A 197 -9.03 9.75 -9.78
C VAL A 197 -9.21 9.56 -11.28
N GLN A 198 -10.40 9.87 -11.82
CA GLN A 198 -10.66 9.79 -13.27
C GLN A 198 -9.69 10.65 -14.08
N GLU A 199 -9.43 11.88 -13.61
CA GLU A 199 -8.61 12.85 -14.31
C GLU A 199 -7.12 12.51 -14.27
N LYS A 200 -6.62 12.10 -13.10
CA LYS A 200 -5.17 12.06 -12.84
C LYS A 200 -4.58 10.65 -12.83
N TYR A 201 -5.34 9.65 -12.41
CA TYR A 201 -4.82 8.29 -12.26
C TYR A 201 -5.91 7.22 -12.43
N PRO A 202 -6.53 7.11 -13.62
CA PRO A 202 -7.69 6.24 -13.85
C PRO A 202 -7.34 4.74 -13.82
N GLU A 203 -6.10 4.37 -14.14
CA GLU A 203 -5.61 2.99 -14.15
C GLU A 203 -5.25 2.50 -12.74
N THR A 204 -6.27 2.30 -11.90
CA THR A 204 -6.15 1.88 -10.51
C THR A 204 -7.37 1.08 -10.05
N THR A 205 -7.28 0.43 -8.90
CA THR A 205 -8.44 -0.10 -8.18
C THR A 205 -8.91 0.92 -7.15
N LEU A 206 -10.20 1.25 -7.17
CA LEU A 206 -10.82 2.09 -6.16
C LEU A 206 -11.20 1.26 -4.93
N SER A 207 -11.01 1.83 -3.74
CA SER A 207 -11.38 1.21 -2.47
C SER A 207 -12.18 2.20 -1.59
N PRO A 208 -13.33 2.74 -2.05
CA PRO A 208 -14.10 3.72 -1.30
C PRO A 208 -14.82 3.11 -0.10
N GLY A 209 -14.72 3.76 1.05
CA GLY A 209 -15.29 3.31 2.31
C GLY A 209 -16.31 4.27 2.91
N TRP A 210 -16.64 4.00 4.17
CA TRP A 210 -17.49 4.84 4.99
C TRP A 210 -16.79 5.21 6.29
N THR A 211 -16.95 6.46 6.71
CA THR A 211 -16.53 6.88 8.04
C THR A 211 -17.42 6.18 9.07
N THR A 212 -16.82 5.46 10.01
CA THR A 212 -17.57 4.65 10.98
C THR A 212 -17.05 4.87 12.39
N LEU A 213 -17.97 4.84 13.35
CA LEU A 213 -17.62 4.82 14.77
C LEU A 213 -18.01 3.48 15.38
N TYR A 214 -17.09 2.87 16.12
CA TYR A 214 -17.37 1.68 16.91
C TYR A 214 -16.87 1.90 18.33
N LEU A 215 -17.81 1.87 19.28
CA LEU A 215 -17.53 1.92 20.70
C LEU A 215 -18.20 0.69 21.33
N PRO A 216 -17.46 -0.24 21.96
CA PRO A 216 -18.01 -1.51 22.47
C PRO A 216 -19.22 -1.36 23.40
N GLN A 217 -19.36 -0.20 24.06
CA GLN A 217 -20.37 0.08 25.08
C GLN A 217 -21.62 0.82 24.56
N LEU A 218 -21.70 1.16 23.27
CA LEU A 218 -22.85 1.85 22.67
C LEU A 218 -23.63 0.95 21.70
N PRO A 219 -24.95 1.17 21.51
CA PRO A 219 -25.75 0.40 20.56
C PRO A 219 -25.13 0.38 19.17
N ASN A 220 -24.96 -0.83 18.63
CA ASN A 220 -24.12 -1.13 17.48
C ASN A 220 -24.96 -1.08 16.19
N GLY A 221 -25.24 0.12 15.68
CA GLY A 221 -25.82 0.29 14.36
C GLY A 221 -24.91 -0.31 13.29
N THR A 222 -25.49 -0.89 12.24
CA THR A 222 -24.77 -1.41 11.08
C THR A 222 -25.12 -0.62 9.82
N TYR A 223 -24.48 -0.95 8.70
CA TYR A 223 -24.72 -0.35 7.39
C TYR A 223 -26.17 -0.60 6.99
N SER A 224 -26.89 0.47 6.68
CA SER A 224 -28.26 0.36 6.16
C SER A 224 -28.26 0.13 4.65
N ARG A 225 -29.38 -0.35 4.13
CA ARG A 225 -29.62 -0.45 2.69
C ARG A 225 -29.32 0.86 1.95
N ALA A 226 -29.84 1.98 2.48
CA ALA A 226 -29.66 3.30 1.88
C ALA A 226 -28.19 3.74 1.85
N MET A 227 -27.39 3.43 2.88
CA MET A 227 -25.95 3.71 2.87
C MET A 227 -25.22 2.96 1.76
N VAL A 228 -25.62 1.71 1.52
CA VAL A 228 -25.02 0.83 0.50
C VAL A 228 -25.47 1.20 -0.91
N GLU A 229 -26.75 1.50 -1.11
CA GLU A 229 -27.26 2.03 -2.39
C GLU A 229 -26.61 3.36 -2.73
N LYS A 230 -26.38 4.24 -1.75
CA LYS A 230 -25.70 5.51 -2.01
C LYS A 230 -24.27 5.32 -2.51
N MET A 231 -23.56 4.31 -2.00
CA MET A 231 -22.24 3.96 -2.52
C MET A 231 -22.34 3.44 -3.95
N GLN A 232 -23.32 2.56 -4.24
CA GLN A 232 -23.55 2.03 -5.59
C GLN A 232 -23.83 3.15 -6.60
N GLU A 233 -24.64 4.15 -6.25
CA GLU A 233 -24.92 5.31 -7.11
C GLU A 233 -23.64 6.05 -7.52
N LEU A 234 -22.69 6.18 -6.59
CA LEU A 234 -21.43 6.90 -6.81
C LEU A 234 -20.43 6.10 -7.65
N VAL A 235 -20.29 4.79 -7.37
CA VAL A 235 -19.23 3.94 -7.94
C VAL A 235 -19.70 3.08 -9.12
N GLY A 236 -21.02 2.95 -9.33
CA GLY A 236 -21.59 2.23 -10.47
C GLY A 236 -21.07 2.75 -11.82
N PRO A 237 -21.03 4.07 -12.06
CA PRO A 237 -20.58 4.63 -13.33
C PRO A 237 -19.06 4.65 -13.58
N VAL A 238 -18.23 4.48 -12.55
CA VAL A 238 -16.76 4.55 -12.71
C VAL A 238 -16.28 3.32 -13.48
N PRO A 239 -15.21 3.38 -14.29
CA PRO A 239 -14.72 2.23 -15.07
C PRO A 239 -13.81 1.25 -14.29
N GLN A 240 -13.23 1.68 -13.16
CA GLN A 240 -12.23 0.91 -12.40
C GLN A 240 -12.81 -0.36 -11.75
N ARG A 241 -11.94 -1.27 -11.32
CA ARG A 241 -12.32 -2.23 -10.28
C ARG A 241 -12.62 -1.49 -8.97
N VAL A 242 -13.59 -1.98 -8.21
CA VAL A 242 -14.00 -1.36 -6.96
C VAL A 242 -14.03 -2.41 -5.85
N THR A 243 -13.39 -2.08 -4.73
CA THR A 243 -13.46 -2.85 -3.48
C THR A 243 -14.11 -1.99 -2.40
N PHE A 244 -14.66 -2.61 -1.36
CA PHE A 244 -15.36 -1.89 -0.29
C PHE A 244 -14.77 -2.26 1.06
N PRO A 245 -13.90 -1.42 1.66
CA PRO A 245 -13.48 -1.60 3.04
C PRO A 245 -14.68 -1.36 3.96
N VAL A 246 -14.96 -2.35 4.80
CA VAL A 246 -16.09 -2.32 5.73
C VAL A 246 -15.63 -2.76 7.11
N ARG A 247 -16.26 -2.23 8.15
CA ARG A 247 -15.93 -2.61 9.52
C ARG A 247 -16.44 -4.03 9.80
N ALA A 248 -15.51 -4.94 10.11
CA ALA A 248 -15.81 -6.38 10.28
C ALA A 248 -16.92 -6.65 11.31
N VAL A 249 -16.96 -5.91 12.43
CA VAL A 249 -17.98 -6.10 13.48
C VAL A 249 -19.40 -5.72 13.03
N MET A 250 -19.54 -4.99 11.92
CA MET A 250 -20.82 -4.54 11.37
C MET A 250 -21.26 -5.38 10.16
N VAL A 251 -20.31 -5.97 9.42
CA VAL A 251 -20.59 -6.60 8.11
C VAL A 251 -21.61 -7.75 8.20
N ARG A 252 -21.56 -8.56 9.26
CA ARG A 252 -22.46 -9.72 9.40
C ARG A 252 -23.94 -9.30 9.37
N ALA A 253 -24.27 -8.23 10.09
CA ALA A 253 -25.65 -7.75 10.16
C ALA A 253 -26.09 -7.04 8.88
N ALA A 254 -25.16 -6.45 8.13
CA ALA A 254 -25.43 -5.77 6.86
C ALA A 254 -25.22 -6.66 5.62
N TRP A 255 -24.90 -7.96 5.79
CA TRP A 255 -24.51 -8.83 4.68
C TRP A 255 -25.53 -8.88 3.53
N PRO A 256 -26.86 -8.92 3.75
CA PRO A 256 -27.81 -8.88 2.63
C PRO A 256 -27.65 -7.65 1.72
N HIS A 257 -27.25 -6.50 2.28
CA HIS A 257 -27.01 -5.28 1.52
C HIS A 257 -25.71 -5.36 0.71
N PHE A 258 -24.63 -5.84 1.32
CA PHE A 258 -23.35 -6.02 0.64
C PHE A 258 -23.40 -7.13 -0.43
N SER A 259 -24.11 -8.23 -0.17
CA SER A 259 -24.35 -9.27 -1.16
C SER A 259 -25.08 -8.72 -2.38
N TRP A 260 -26.05 -7.81 -2.20
CA TRP A 260 -26.67 -7.11 -3.32
C TRP A 260 -25.70 -6.19 -4.04
N LEU A 261 -24.90 -5.40 -3.31
CA LEU A 261 -23.92 -4.47 -3.90
C LEU A 261 -22.92 -5.21 -4.80
N LEU A 262 -22.36 -6.30 -4.29
CA LEU A 262 -21.40 -7.13 -5.02
C LEU A 262 -22.04 -7.80 -6.25
N GLY A 263 -23.34 -8.06 -6.24
CA GLY A 263 -24.08 -8.57 -7.39
C GLY A 263 -24.41 -7.52 -8.46
N GLN A 264 -24.01 -6.26 -8.30
CA GLN A 264 -24.27 -5.20 -9.30
C GLN A 264 -23.21 -5.12 -10.41
N SER A 265 -22.07 -5.80 -10.27
CA SER A 265 -20.98 -5.73 -11.25
C SER A 265 -20.07 -6.96 -11.17
N GLU A 266 -19.53 -7.37 -12.32
CA GLU A 266 -18.53 -8.45 -12.44
C GLU A 266 -17.08 -7.90 -12.43
N ARG A 267 -16.90 -6.60 -12.22
CA ARG A 267 -15.58 -5.92 -12.24
C ARG A 267 -14.72 -6.23 -11.03
#